data_AF-A0A3D1F714-F1
#
_entry.id   AF-A0A3D1F714-F1
#
_cell.length_a   1.000
_cell.length_b   1.000
_cell.length_c   1.000
_cell.angle_alpha   90.00
_cell.angle_beta   90.00
_cell.angle_gamma   90.00
#
_symmetry.space_group_name_H-M   'P 1'
#
loop_
_entity.id
_entity.type
_entity.pdbx_description
1 polymer ?
#
loop_
_entity_poly.entity_id
_entity_poly.type
_entity_poly.pdbx_seq_one_letter_code
_entity_poly.pdbx_strand_id
1 'polypeptide(L)'
;MIQTRLQMMILGMLLMFGITLAQAQEQYQLKEDQWVGSQTATPGSPEAKLQSIRKMVAQDQGKQAAKAAKQWIKDHPNHPMLAEAYLVSGDAKVLQKQYFKSLFDYEYMIRTFPNSEHYHLALEREFEVASIFASGTKRIWMGMRSLSAYGEAEELFIRIQERAPGSLIGEKASLELGDFYFKRGEMRSAAEAYQLFLENYPRS
;
A
#
# COMPACT_ATOMS: atom_id res chain seq x y z
N MET A 1 -31.42 64.79 25.26
CA MET A 1 -31.97 64.55 23.91
C MET A 1 -31.67 63.10 23.56
N ILE A 2 -32.62 62.19 23.82
CA ILE A 2 -33.70 61.74 22.91
C ILE A 2 -33.20 60.69 21.91
N GLN A 3 -33.88 59.55 21.96
CA GLN A 3 -33.85 58.38 21.09
C GLN A 3 -34.09 58.71 19.60
N THR A 4 -33.66 57.83 18.68
CA THR A 4 -34.49 57.05 17.71
C THR A 4 -33.60 56.42 16.62
N ARG A 5 -33.55 55.08 16.51
CA ARG A 5 -34.32 54.16 15.62
C ARG A 5 -34.01 54.37 14.12
N LEU A 6 -33.34 53.41 13.45
CA LEU A 6 -33.81 52.13 12.87
C LEU A 6 -34.38 52.30 11.45
N GLN A 7 -33.74 51.66 10.45
CA GLN A 7 -34.33 50.96 9.28
C GLN A 7 -33.18 50.33 8.44
N MET A 8 -32.93 49.01 8.58
CA MET A 8 -33.39 47.91 7.70
C MET A 8 -32.93 48.03 6.23
N MET A 9 -31.89 47.27 5.86
CA MET A 9 -31.93 46.03 5.04
C MET A 9 -32.20 46.28 3.54
N ILE A 10 -31.28 45.82 2.68
CA ILE A 10 -31.54 44.79 1.67
C ILE A 10 -30.21 44.19 1.17
N LEU A 11 -30.16 42.88 1.38
CA LEU A 11 -29.47 41.78 0.73
C LEU A 11 -28.99 42.03 -0.72
N GLY A 12 -27.71 41.75 -0.97
CA GLY A 12 -27.14 41.55 -2.32
C GLY A 12 -26.25 40.32 -2.31
N MET A 13 -26.86 39.14 -2.46
CA MET A 13 -26.19 37.87 -2.68
C MET A 13 -25.50 37.91 -4.06
N LEU A 14 -24.17 37.82 -4.08
CA LEU A 14 -23.40 37.65 -5.32
C LEU A 14 -22.48 36.44 -5.17
N LEU A 15 -22.94 35.35 -5.79
CA LEU A 15 -22.17 34.16 -6.13
C LEU A 15 -20.90 34.58 -6.87
N MET A 16 -19.74 34.46 -6.21
CA MET A 16 -18.44 34.51 -6.86
C MET A 16 -17.84 33.12 -6.83
N PHE A 17 -17.85 32.50 -8.01
CA PHE A 17 -17.11 31.30 -8.38
C PHE A 17 -15.62 31.53 -8.04
N GLY A 18 -15.19 31.03 -6.89
CA GLY A 18 -13.78 30.97 -6.54
C GLY A 18 -13.15 29.77 -7.22
N ILE A 19 -12.48 29.98 -8.34
CA ILE A 19 -11.52 29.04 -8.90
C ILE A 19 -10.51 28.76 -7.79
N THR A 20 -10.55 27.58 -7.19
CA THR A 20 -9.49 27.15 -6.28
C THR A 20 -8.27 26.83 -7.14
N LEU A 21 -7.42 27.84 -7.34
CA LEU A 21 -6.01 27.60 -7.59
C LEU A 21 -5.54 26.72 -6.43
N ALA A 22 -5.23 25.47 -6.73
CA ALA A 22 -4.60 24.55 -5.80
C ALA A 22 -3.23 25.13 -5.46
N GLN A 23 -3.18 26.03 -4.47
CA GLN A 23 -1.92 26.42 -3.87
C GLN A 23 -1.34 25.16 -3.23
N ALA A 24 -0.11 24.82 -3.62
CA ALA A 24 0.64 23.75 -3.02
C ALA A 24 0.64 23.99 -1.49
N GLN A 25 -0.04 23.11 -0.76
CA GLN A 25 -0.13 23.24 0.69
C GLN A 25 1.27 22.94 1.25
N GLU A 26 1.99 23.99 1.62
CA GLU A 26 3.31 23.87 2.23
C GLU A 26 3.14 23.16 3.57
N GLN A 27 3.58 21.90 3.64
CA GLN A 27 3.67 21.18 4.90
C GLN A 27 4.93 21.68 5.61
N TYR A 28 4.84 21.96 6.90
CA TYR A 28 6.00 22.34 7.70
C TYR A 28 6.30 21.21 8.68
N GLN A 29 7.57 20.86 8.85
CA GLN A 29 8.01 19.93 9.89
C GLN A 29 8.90 20.68 10.87
N LEU A 30 8.64 20.48 12.16
CA LEU A 30 9.47 21.05 13.22
C LEU A 30 10.76 20.23 13.33
N LYS A 31 11.90 20.83 13.00
CA LYS A 31 13.23 20.27 13.21
C LYS A 31 14.04 21.26 14.04
N GLU A 32 14.55 20.82 15.18
CA GLU A 32 15.47 21.59 16.04
C GLU A 32 14.95 23.02 16.33
N ASP A 33 13.70 23.12 16.78
CA ASP A 33 12.99 24.37 17.09
C ASP A 33 12.84 25.37 15.92
N GLN A 34 13.08 24.90 14.68
CA GLN A 34 12.80 25.67 13.47
C GLN A 34 11.73 24.99 12.62
N TRP A 35 10.78 25.79 12.15
CA TRP A 35 9.84 25.38 11.11
C TRP A 35 10.58 25.30 9.80
N VAL A 36 10.99 24.09 9.42
CA VAL A 36 11.57 23.85 8.10
C VAL A 36 10.43 23.46 7.18
N GLY A 37 10.27 24.21 6.07
CA GLY A 37 9.34 23.83 5.02
C GLY A 37 9.67 22.41 4.57
N SER A 38 8.67 21.51 4.62
CA SER A 38 8.77 20.18 4.00
C SER A 38 9.10 20.44 2.54
N GLN A 39 10.32 20.06 2.13
CA GLN A 39 10.79 20.33 0.77
C GLN A 39 9.82 19.65 -0.18
N THR A 40 8.94 20.45 -0.79
CA THR A 40 8.11 19.96 -1.88
C THR A 40 9.09 19.63 -3.00
N ALA A 41 9.04 18.38 -3.48
CA ALA A 41 9.94 17.93 -4.53
C ALA A 41 9.88 18.90 -5.71
N THR A 42 11.05 19.30 -6.23
CA THR A 42 11.14 20.28 -7.32
C THR A 42 10.22 19.86 -8.47
N PRO A 43 9.31 20.73 -8.96
CA PRO A 43 8.39 20.35 -10.02
C PRO A 43 9.12 19.74 -11.24
N GLY A 44 8.64 18.58 -11.70
CA GLY A 44 9.23 17.85 -12.83
C GLY A 44 10.38 16.90 -12.48
N SER A 45 10.91 16.95 -11.26
CA SER A 45 11.90 16.00 -10.74
C SER A 45 11.36 14.55 -10.68
N PRO A 46 12.23 13.52 -10.69
CA PRO A 46 11.82 12.13 -10.43
C PRO A 46 11.04 12.00 -9.12
N GLU A 47 11.44 12.70 -8.06
CA GLU A 47 10.80 12.71 -6.74
C GLU A 47 9.36 13.24 -6.83
N ALA A 48 9.17 14.36 -7.52
CA ALA A 48 7.84 14.96 -7.72
C ALA A 48 6.93 14.06 -8.55
N LYS A 49 7.48 13.38 -9.57
CA LYS A 49 6.74 12.40 -10.37
C LYS A 49 6.32 11.20 -9.53
N LEU A 50 7.20 10.68 -8.67
CA LEU A 50 6.88 9.56 -7.79
C LEU A 50 5.86 9.96 -6.72
N GLN A 51 5.92 11.18 -6.19
CA GLN A 51 4.88 11.74 -5.34
C GLN A 51 3.53 11.83 -6.04
N SER A 52 3.49 12.21 -7.32
CA SER A 52 2.30 12.18 -8.15
C SER A 52 1.73 10.76 -8.29
N ILE A 53 2.60 9.75 -8.47
CA ILE A 53 2.20 8.34 -8.53
C ILE A 53 1.57 7.88 -7.22
N ARG A 54 2.17 8.22 -6.07
CA ARG A 54 1.56 7.97 -4.75
C ARG A 54 0.17 8.56 -4.65
N LYS A 55 0.00 9.81 -5.08
CA LYS A 55 -1.31 10.48 -5.08
C LYS A 55 -2.31 9.77 -5.99
N MET A 56 -1.90 9.29 -7.17
CA MET A 56 -2.76 8.49 -8.05
C MET A 56 -3.22 7.19 -7.38
N VAL A 57 -2.33 6.49 -6.66
CA VAL A 57 -2.69 5.29 -5.87
C VAL A 57 -3.71 5.66 -4.79
N ALA A 58 -3.45 6.71 -4.00
CA ALA A 58 -4.36 7.17 -2.95
C ALA A 58 -5.74 7.65 -3.47
N GLN A 59 -5.86 7.92 -4.77
CA GLN A 59 -7.09 8.32 -5.45
C GLN A 59 -7.74 7.18 -6.24
N ASP A 60 -7.34 5.93 -5.99
CA ASP A 60 -7.80 4.72 -6.67
C ASP A 60 -7.59 4.72 -8.20
N GLN A 61 -6.68 5.56 -8.70
CA GLN A 61 -6.37 5.68 -10.13
C GLN A 61 -5.37 4.60 -10.58
N GLY A 62 -5.62 3.34 -10.23
CA GLY A 62 -4.66 2.24 -10.37
C GLY A 62 -4.07 2.07 -11.77
N LYS A 63 -4.89 2.22 -12.83
CA LYS A 63 -4.42 2.09 -14.23
C LYS A 63 -3.44 3.21 -14.60
N GLN A 64 -3.70 4.45 -14.17
CA GLN A 64 -2.83 5.59 -14.45
C GLN A 64 -1.55 5.50 -13.62
N ALA A 65 -1.70 5.19 -12.32
CA ALA A 65 -0.60 4.96 -11.40
C ALA A 65 0.36 3.88 -11.92
N ALA A 66 -0.14 2.71 -12.32
CA ALA A 66 0.70 1.61 -12.80
C ALA A 66 1.45 1.97 -14.10
N LYS A 67 0.81 2.71 -15.00
CA LYS A 67 1.47 3.19 -16.23
C LYS A 67 2.60 4.17 -15.89
N ALA A 68 2.33 5.13 -15.01
CA ALA A 68 3.29 6.14 -14.59
C ALA A 68 4.45 5.52 -13.79
N ALA A 69 4.17 4.61 -12.86
CA ALA A 69 5.18 3.89 -12.08
C ALA A 69 6.10 3.06 -12.98
N LYS A 70 5.53 2.30 -13.94
CA LYS A 70 6.31 1.55 -14.92
C LYS A 70 7.24 2.45 -15.73
N GLN A 71 6.76 3.61 -16.15
CA GLN A 71 7.57 4.58 -16.89
C GLN A 71 8.69 5.14 -16.00
N TRP A 72 8.37 5.51 -14.76
CA TRP A 72 9.33 6.01 -13.79
C TRP A 72 10.47 5.01 -13.54
N ILE A 73 10.13 3.74 -13.27
CA ILE A 73 11.12 2.65 -13.05
C ILE A 73 12.04 2.50 -14.26
N LYS A 74 11.47 2.55 -15.48
CA LYS A 74 12.24 2.45 -16.72
C LYS A 74 13.20 3.61 -16.90
N ASP A 75 12.77 4.83 -16.60
CA ASP A 75 13.55 6.04 -16.82
C ASP A 75 14.60 6.27 -15.73
N HIS A 76 14.42 5.63 -14.56
CA HIS A 76 15.22 5.88 -13.37
C HIS A 76 15.73 4.57 -12.70
N PRO A 77 16.44 3.68 -13.44
CA PRO A 77 16.76 2.33 -12.97
C PRO A 77 17.80 2.24 -11.85
N ASN A 78 18.47 3.34 -11.49
CA ASN A 78 19.47 3.40 -10.40
C ASN A 78 19.12 4.47 -9.36
N HIS A 79 17.87 4.94 -9.35
CA HIS A 79 17.47 6.04 -8.48
C HIS A 79 17.34 5.59 -7.01
N PRO A 80 17.70 6.44 -6.02
CA PRO A 80 17.59 6.07 -4.60
C PRO A 80 16.18 5.63 -4.17
N MET A 81 15.14 6.21 -4.78
CA MET A 81 13.72 5.87 -4.50
C MET A 81 13.19 4.68 -5.30
N LEU A 82 14.05 3.86 -5.92
CA LEU A 82 13.61 2.75 -6.76
C LEU A 82 12.83 1.69 -5.98
N ALA A 83 13.22 1.43 -4.72
CA ALA A 83 12.47 0.54 -3.83
C ALA A 83 11.03 1.02 -3.65
N GLU A 84 10.83 2.32 -3.39
CA GLU A 84 9.51 2.92 -3.27
C GLU A 84 8.72 2.83 -4.58
N ALA A 85 9.37 3.06 -5.72
CA ALA A 85 8.73 2.97 -7.03
C ALA A 85 8.16 1.58 -7.32
N TYR A 86 8.87 0.51 -6.94
CA TYR A 86 8.35 -0.86 -7.03
C TYR A 86 7.18 -1.08 -6.07
N LEU A 87 7.26 -0.59 -4.83
CA LEU A 87 6.16 -0.69 -3.87
C LEU A 87 4.87 -0.06 -4.42
N VAL A 88 4.93 1.20 -4.87
CA VAL A 88 3.74 1.90 -5.40
C VAL A 88 3.25 1.32 -6.73
N SER A 89 4.15 0.71 -7.52
CA SER A 89 3.77 -0.04 -8.72
C SER A 89 2.96 -1.28 -8.36
N GLY A 90 3.37 -2.00 -7.32
CA GLY A 90 2.61 -3.12 -6.75
C GLY A 90 1.23 -2.68 -6.27
N ASP A 91 1.16 -1.61 -5.48
CA ASP A 91 -0.10 -1.07 -4.94
C ASP A 91 -1.06 -0.69 -6.09
N ALA A 92 -0.53 -0.03 -7.13
CA ALA A 92 -1.31 0.33 -8.31
C ALA A 92 -1.87 -0.88 -9.07
N LYS A 93 -1.19 -2.03 -9.04
CA LYS A 93 -1.67 -3.29 -9.62
C LYS A 93 -2.70 -3.98 -8.72
N VAL A 94 -2.55 -3.89 -7.39
CA VAL A 94 -3.56 -4.37 -6.43
C VAL A 94 -4.89 -3.64 -6.65
N LEU A 95 -4.88 -2.31 -6.82
CA LEU A 95 -6.08 -1.52 -7.15
C LEU A 95 -6.80 -2.00 -8.43
N GLN A 96 -6.05 -2.58 -9.37
CA GLN A 96 -6.60 -3.16 -10.60
C GLN A 96 -6.98 -4.63 -10.46
N LYS A 97 -6.94 -5.18 -9.23
CA LYS A 97 -7.13 -6.61 -8.91
C LYS A 97 -6.15 -7.52 -9.65
N GLN A 98 -5.01 -6.99 -10.08
CA GLN A 98 -3.94 -7.74 -10.74
C GLN A 98 -2.98 -8.31 -9.69
N TYR A 99 -3.51 -9.04 -8.71
CA TYR A 99 -2.80 -9.50 -7.51
C TYR A 99 -1.52 -10.28 -7.83
N PHE A 100 -1.59 -11.29 -8.70
CA PHE A 100 -0.40 -12.01 -9.16
C PHE A 100 0.68 -11.10 -9.76
N LYS A 101 0.26 -10.05 -10.48
CA LYS A 101 1.22 -9.12 -11.08
C LYS A 101 1.81 -8.14 -10.07
N SER A 102 1.09 -7.84 -9.00
CA SER A 102 1.60 -6.99 -7.91
C SER A 102 2.71 -7.70 -7.13
N LEU A 103 2.59 -9.02 -6.93
CA LEU A 103 3.61 -9.81 -6.24
C LEU A 103 4.98 -9.74 -6.93
N PHE A 104 5.07 -9.65 -8.26
CA PHE A 104 6.37 -9.47 -8.93
C PHE A 104 7.07 -8.17 -8.51
N ASP A 105 6.33 -7.08 -8.26
CA ASP A 105 6.93 -5.81 -7.87
C ASP A 105 7.34 -5.84 -6.39
N TYR A 106 6.50 -6.38 -5.52
CA TYR A 106 6.82 -6.54 -4.10
C TYR A 106 8.01 -7.47 -3.91
N GLU A 107 8.00 -8.65 -4.54
CA GLU A 107 9.11 -9.61 -4.50
C GLU A 107 10.41 -9.01 -5.03
N TYR A 108 10.35 -8.27 -6.15
CA TYR A 108 11.53 -7.59 -6.66
C TYR A 108 12.07 -6.59 -5.63
N MET A 109 11.20 -5.82 -4.99
CA MET A 109 11.60 -4.85 -3.99
C MET A 109 12.23 -5.51 -2.76
N ILE A 110 11.56 -6.50 -2.18
CA ILE A 110 12.01 -7.26 -1.00
C ILE A 110 13.39 -7.90 -1.25
N ARG A 111 13.58 -8.50 -2.43
CA ARG A 111 14.83 -9.21 -2.76
C ARG A 111 15.97 -8.27 -3.15
N THR A 112 15.67 -7.14 -3.78
CA THR A 112 16.70 -6.23 -4.31
C THR A 112 17.09 -5.17 -3.28
N PHE A 113 16.17 -4.76 -2.40
CA PHE A 113 16.37 -3.70 -1.43
C PHE A 113 16.02 -4.16 0.01
N PRO A 114 16.69 -5.20 0.55
CA PRO A 114 16.36 -5.77 1.87
C PRO A 114 16.57 -4.78 3.02
N ASN A 115 17.42 -3.76 2.85
CA ASN A 115 17.68 -2.72 3.85
C ASN A 115 16.81 -1.46 3.66
N SER A 116 15.84 -1.50 2.74
CA SER A 116 14.93 -0.39 2.50
C SER A 116 13.98 -0.19 3.69
N GLU A 117 13.64 1.06 4.01
CA GLU A 117 12.60 1.37 5.00
C GLU A 117 11.23 0.77 4.61
N HIS A 118 11.04 0.49 3.33
CA HIS A 118 9.80 -0.10 2.81
C HIS A 118 9.74 -1.63 2.95
N TYR A 119 10.82 -2.30 3.38
CA TYR A 119 10.91 -3.77 3.39
C TYR A 119 9.73 -4.44 4.10
N HIS A 120 9.45 -4.05 5.34
CA HIS A 120 8.33 -4.61 6.11
C HIS A 120 6.97 -4.25 5.50
N LEU A 121 6.83 -3.04 4.95
CA LEU A 121 5.60 -2.63 4.28
C LEU A 121 5.32 -3.48 3.02
N ALA A 122 6.33 -3.88 2.26
CA ALA A 122 6.13 -4.79 1.14
C ALA A 122 5.70 -6.20 1.59
N LEU A 123 6.26 -6.70 2.70
CA LEU A 123 5.80 -7.97 3.29
C LEU A 123 4.34 -7.88 3.76
N GLU A 124 3.92 -6.74 4.32
CA GLU A 124 2.51 -6.48 4.64
C GLU A 124 1.62 -6.50 3.38
N ARG A 125 2.09 -5.94 2.25
CA ARG A 125 1.36 -6.01 0.98
C ARG A 125 1.31 -7.43 0.40
N GLU A 126 2.38 -8.21 0.52
CA GLU A 126 2.35 -9.64 0.17
C GLU A 126 1.36 -10.41 1.05
N PHE A 127 1.31 -10.11 2.36
CA PHE A 127 0.34 -10.69 3.29
C PHE A 127 -1.10 -10.38 2.87
N GLU A 128 -1.42 -9.13 2.55
CA GLU A 128 -2.75 -8.74 2.08
C GLU A 128 -3.17 -9.52 0.82
N VAL A 129 -2.26 -9.69 -0.14
CA VAL A 129 -2.50 -10.49 -1.34
C VAL A 129 -2.67 -11.98 -0.99
N ALA A 130 -1.86 -12.51 -0.06
CA ALA A 130 -1.99 -13.88 0.43
C ALA A 130 -3.36 -14.13 1.07
N SER A 131 -3.85 -13.22 1.91
CA SER A 131 -5.18 -13.29 2.51
C SER A 131 -6.30 -13.29 1.46
N ILE A 132 -6.17 -12.48 0.40
CA ILE A 132 -7.11 -12.48 -0.74
C ILE A 132 -7.10 -13.84 -1.45
N PHE A 133 -5.94 -14.47 -1.61
CA PHE A 133 -5.83 -15.79 -2.20
C PHE A 133 -6.40 -16.88 -1.29
N ALA A 134 -6.13 -16.79 0.02
CA ALA A 134 -6.64 -17.68 1.06
C ALA A 134 -8.18 -17.66 1.13
N SER A 135 -8.82 -16.51 0.84
CA SER A 135 -10.28 -16.37 0.84
C SER A 135 -10.98 -17.05 -0.35
N GLY A 136 -10.26 -17.78 -1.19
CA GLY A 136 -10.83 -18.53 -2.32
C GLY A 136 -10.90 -17.73 -3.62
N THR A 137 -10.01 -16.75 -3.80
CA THR A 137 -9.89 -16.05 -5.09
C THR A 137 -9.61 -17.05 -6.22
N LYS A 138 -10.46 -17.00 -7.24
CA LYS A 138 -10.43 -17.89 -8.40
C LYS A 138 -9.68 -17.22 -9.55
N ARG A 139 -8.61 -17.85 -10.06
CA ARG A 139 -7.91 -17.36 -11.25
C ARG A 139 -8.76 -17.67 -12.48
N ILE A 140 -9.25 -16.64 -13.16
CA ILE A 140 -9.96 -16.79 -14.44
C ILE A 140 -8.90 -16.82 -15.55
N TRP A 141 -8.69 -17.99 -16.15
CA TRP A 141 -7.94 -18.12 -17.40
C TRP A 141 -8.91 -18.19 -18.58
N MET A 142 -8.51 -17.58 -19.70
CA MET A 142 -9.31 -17.39 -20.91
C MET A 142 -9.76 -18.74 -21.49
N GLY A 143 -10.96 -19.21 -21.08
CA GLY A 143 -11.64 -20.37 -21.64
C GLY A 143 -11.71 -21.65 -20.79
N MET A 144 -11.05 -21.76 -19.63
CA MET A 144 -11.12 -22.98 -18.78
C MET A 144 -10.90 -22.74 -17.28
N ARG A 145 -11.50 -23.66 -16.50
CA ARG A 145 -11.45 -23.92 -15.04
C ARG A 145 -10.74 -22.86 -14.17
N SER A 146 -11.53 -22.25 -13.30
CA SER A 146 -11.07 -21.53 -12.11
C SER A 146 -10.16 -22.44 -11.27
N LEU A 147 -8.86 -22.15 -11.26
CA LEU A 147 -7.93 -22.72 -10.27
C LEU A 147 -7.94 -21.85 -9.02
N SER A 148 -7.99 -22.49 -7.86
CA SER A 148 -7.87 -21.80 -6.57
C SER A 148 -6.45 -21.27 -6.39
N ALA A 149 -6.29 -20.08 -5.81
CA ALA A 149 -4.99 -19.48 -5.48
C ALA A 149 -4.43 -19.95 -4.12
N TYR A 150 -4.92 -21.08 -3.62
CA TYR A 150 -4.61 -21.57 -2.28
C TYR A 150 -3.15 -21.95 -2.05
N GLY A 151 -2.51 -22.59 -3.04
CA GLY A 151 -1.09 -22.92 -2.91
C GLY A 151 -0.23 -21.66 -2.84
N GLU A 152 -0.61 -20.63 -3.60
CA GLU A 152 0.07 -19.34 -3.55
C GLU A 152 -0.16 -18.60 -2.22
N ALA A 153 -1.34 -18.72 -1.61
CA ALA A 153 -1.59 -18.17 -0.29
C ALA A 153 -0.68 -18.81 0.78
N GLU A 154 -0.64 -20.14 0.82
CA GLU A 154 0.22 -20.93 1.70
C GLU A 154 1.70 -20.55 1.56
N GLU A 155 2.18 -20.53 0.31
CA GLU A 155 3.56 -20.17 0.00
C GLU A 155 3.91 -18.75 0.46
N LEU A 156 3.02 -17.77 0.24
CA LEU A 156 3.27 -16.39 0.68
C LEU A 156 3.32 -16.28 2.20
N PHE A 157 2.38 -16.91 2.93
CA PHE A 157 2.43 -16.90 4.40
C PHE A 157 3.73 -17.51 4.93
N ILE A 158 4.19 -18.63 4.37
CA ILE A 158 5.45 -19.28 4.73
C ILE A 158 6.64 -18.35 4.45
N ARG A 159 6.73 -17.74 3.26
CA ARG A 159 7.84 -16.84 2.93
C ARG A 159 7.90 -15.62 3.83
N ILE A 160 6.75 -15.06 4.22
CA ILE A 160 6.69 -13.87 5.07
C ILE A 160 7.24 -14.18 6.47
N GLN A 161 6.84 -15.30 7.08
CA GLN A 161 7.38 -15.72 8.38
C GLN A 161 8.89 -16.05 8.32
N GLU A 162 9.37 -16.64 7.23
CA GLU A 162 10.79 -16.94 7.03
C GLU A 162 11.65 -15.68 6.84
N ARG A 163 11.10 -14.66 6.18
CA ARG A 163 11.80 -13.40 5.87
C ARG A 163 11.83 -12.43 7.04
N ALA A 164 10.80 -12.43 7.87
CA ALA A 164 10.69 -11.52 9.00
C ALA A 164 10.38 -12.26 10.32
N PRO A 165 11.24 -13.21 10.74
CA PRO A 165 11.03 -13.97 11.96
C PRO A 165 11.06 -13.04 13.19
N GLY A 166 10.15 -13.27 14.13
CA GLY A 166 10.03 -12.46 15.35
C GLY A 166 9.47 -11.04 15.13
N SER A 167 9.08 -10.69 13.90
CA SER A 167 8.37 -9.44 13.62
C SER A 167 6.87 -9.62 13.74
N LEU A 168 6.13 -8.52 13.93
CA LEU A 168 4.66 -8.55 13.97
C LEU A 168 4.04 -9.12 12.69
N ILE A 169 4.64 -8.87 11.52
CA ILE A 169 4.11 -9.39 10.26
C ILE A 169 4.41 -10.88 10.08
N GLY A 170 5.56 -11.36 10.56
CA GLY A 170 5.88 -12.78 10.59
C GLY A 170 4.96 -13.57 11.53
N GLU A 171 4.67 -13.00 12.70
CA GLU A 171 3.71 -13.55 13.67
C GLU A 171 2.31 -13.67 13.05
N LYS A 172 1.81 -12.58 12.44
CA LYS A 172 0.52 -12.57 11.72
C LYS A 172 0.47 -13.60 10.60
N ALA A 173 1.52 -13.73 9.80
CA ALA A 173 1.59 -14.71 8.72
C ALA A 173 1.55 -16.14 9.23
N SER A 174 2.25 -16.42 10.34
CA SER A 174 2.27 -17.75 10.97
C SER A 174 0.89 -18.14 11.53
N LEU A 175 0.20 -17.20 12.20
CA LEU A 175 -1.15 -17.44 12.70
C LEU A 175 -2.17 -17.64 11.55
N GLU A 176 -2.13 -16.77 10.53
CA GLU A 176 -3.07 -16.87 9.40
C GLU A 176 -2.87 -18.16 8.58
N LEU A 177 -1.65 -18.70 8.54
CA LEU A 177 -1.38 -20.01 7.92
C LEU A 177 -2.10 -21.15 8.66
N GLY A 178 -2.05 -21.16 10.00
CA GLY A 178 -2.80 -22.11 10.82
C GLY A 178 -4.31 -22.00 10.59
N ASP A 179 -4.83 -20.78 10.62
CA ASP A 179 -6.24 -20.47 10.33
C ASP A 179 -6.66 -20.91 8.93
N PHE A 180 -5.78 -20.72 7.95
CA PHE A 180 -6.01 -21.12 6.56
C PHE A 180 -6.20 -22.64 6.44
N TYR A 181 -5.33 -23.45 7.05
CA TYR A 181 -5.50 -24.90 7.09
C TYR A 181 -6.75 -25.31 7.89
N PHE A 182 -7.00 -24.66 9.04
CA PHE A 182 -8.14 -24.96 9.89
C PHE A 182 -9.47 -24.74 9.17
N LYS A 183 -9.65 -23.58 8.53
CA LYS A 183 -10.85 -23.21 7.74
C LYS A 183 -11.13 -24.20 6.60
N ARG A 184 -10.10 -24.91 6.13
CA ARG A 184 -10.20 -25.91 5.05
C ARG A 184 -10.41 -27.34 5.51
N GLY A 185 -10.43 -27.60 6.82
CA GLY A 185 -10.56 -28.97 7.33
C GLY A 185 -9.23 -29.74 7.38
N GLU A 186 -8.10 -29.09 7.11
CA GLU A 186 -6.78 -29.73 7.08
C GLU A 186 -6.19 -29.80 8.49
N MET A 187 -6.86 -30.56 9.36
CA MET A 187 -6.63 -30.54 10.81
C MET A 187 -5.20 -30.88 11.21
N ARG A 188 -4.53 -31.77 10.47
CA ARG A 188 -3.13 -32.11 10.72
C ARG A 188 -2.22 -30.92 10.45
N SER A 189 -2.32 -30.31 9.27
CA SER A 189 -1.52 -29.14 8.90
C SER A 189 -1.81 -27.95 9.80
N ALA A 190 -3.08 -27.76 10.20
CA ALA A 190 -3.47 -26.72 11.14
C ALA A 190 -2.81 -26.93 12.51
N ALA A 191 -2.84 -28.14 13.06
CA ALA A 191 -2.19 -28.46 14.33
C ALA A 191 -0.68 -28.24 14.27
N GLU A 192 -0.02 -28.68 13.19
CA GLU A 192 1.41 -28.47 12.97
C GLU A 192 1.76 -26.97 12.86
N ALA A 193 0.96 -26.19 12.12
CA ALA A 193 1.16 -24.75 11.96
C ALA A 193 0.94 -23.97 13.27
N TYR A 194 -0.14 -24.25 14.03
CA TYR A 194 -0.37 -23.60 15.31
C TYR A 194 0.68 -23.98 16.37
N GLN A 195 1.15 -25.23 16.36
CA GLN A 195 2.25 -25.64 17.23
C GLN A 195 3.52 -24.82 16.93
N LEU A 196 3.87 -24.69 15.65
CA LEU A 196 5.02 -23.88 15.22
C LEU A 196 4.85 -22.39 15.58
N PHE A 197 3.63 -21.86 15.47
CA PHE A 197 3.31 -20.50 15.90
C PHE A 197 3.60 -20.31 17.40
N LEU A 198 3.12 -21.21 18.26
CA LEU A 198 3.34 -21.15 19.71
C LEU A 198 4.83 -21.31 20.09
N GLU A 199 5.56 -22.14 19.35
CA GLU A 199 7.00 -22.33 19.55
C GLU A 199 7.81 -21.09 19.16
N ASN A 200 7.49 -20.46 18.04
CA ASN A 200 8.22 -19.31 17.52
C ASN A 200 7.80 -17.98 18.15
N TYR A 201 6.54 -17.88 18.64
CA TYR A 201 5.95 -16.66 19.20
C TYR A 201 5.32 -16.92 20.58
N PRO A 202 6.09 -17.38 21.59
CA PRO A 202 5.56 -17.81 22.89
C PRO A 202 4.97 -16.69 23.77
N ARG A 203 5.08 -15.42 23.33
CA ARG A 203 4.59 -14.23 24.04
C ARG A 203 3.53 -13.44 23.26
N SER A 204 3.02 -14.03 22.19
CA SER A 204 1.93 -13.45 21.39
C SER A 204 0.62 -13.34 22.18
#